data_AF-A0A974X775-F1
#
_entry.id   AF-A0A974X775-F1
#
_cell.length_a   1.000
_cell.length_b   1.000
_cell.length_c   1.000
_cell.angle_alpha   90.00
_cell.angle_beta   90.00
_cell.angle_gamma   90.00
#
_symmetry.space_group_name_H-M   'P 1'
#
loop_
_entity.id
_entity.type
_entity.pdbx_description
1 polymer ?
#
loop_
_entity_poly.entity_id
_entity_poly.type
_entity_poly.pdbx_seq_one_letter_code
_entity_poly.pdbx_strand_id
1 'polypeptide(L)' 'MMIEHHCRAVEMAKAEQQAGHYPDAVALAGDTETAQTKEIATMQGLFD' A
#
# COMPACT_ATOMS: atom_id res chain seq x y z
N MET A 1 7.79 -12.65 -4.39
CA MET A 1 8.09 -12.18 -3.02
C MET A 1 7.77 -10.71 -2.82
N MET A 2 8.36 -9.77 -3.57
CA MET A 2 8.09 -8.32 -3.37
C MET A 2 6.65 -7.91 -3.71
N ILE A 3 6.07 -8.38 -4.81
CA ILE A 3 4.66 -8.10 -5.13
C ILE A 3 3.74 -8.50 -3.97
N GLU A 4 3.93 -9.71 -3.41
CA GLU A 4 3.12 -10.20 -2.30
C GLU A 4 3.32 -9.38 -1.01
N HIS A 5 4.56 -8.99 -0.70
CA HIS A 5 4.86 -8.10 0.42
C HIS A 5 4.13 -6.76 0.28
N HIS A 6 4.15 -6.17 -0.93
CA HIS A 6 3.47 -4.90 -1.19
C HIS A 6 1.95 -5.03 -1.13
N CYS A 7 1.37 -6.14 -1.60
CA CYS A 7 -0.07 -6.38 -1.48
C CYS A 7 -0.54 -6.40 -0.02
N ARG A 8 0.21 -7.08 0.87
CA ARG A 8 -0.11 -7.10 2.31
C ARG A 8 0.01 -5.71 2.94
N ALA A 9 1.01 -4.92 2.54
CA ALA A 9 1.14 -3.53 3.00
C ALA A 9 -0.04 -2.66 2.55
N VAL A 10 -0.54 -2.83 1.32
CA VAL A 10 -1.75 -2.16 0.83
C VAL A 10 -2.99 -2.57 1.63
N GLU A 11 -3.14 -3.84 1.97
CA GLU A 11 -4.24 -4.31 2.82
C GLU A 11 -4.22 -3.65 4.21
N MET A 12 -3.04 -3.58 4.84
CA MET A 12 -2.87 -2.92 6.14
C MET A 12 -3.12 -1.41 6.06
N ALA A 13 -2.63 -0.76 5.01
CA ALA A 13 -2.87 0.67 4.76
C ALA A 13 -4.37 0.97 4.62
N LYS A 14 -5.11 0.13 3.89
CA LYS A 14 -6.57 0.26 3.76
C LYS A 14 -7.29 0.07 5.10
N ALA A 15 -6.82 -0.84 5.94
CA ALA A 15 -7.39 -1.05 7.28
C ALA A 15 -7.17 0.19 8.17
N GLU A 16 -5.95 0.76 8.15
CA GLU A 16 -5.65 1.99 8.91
C GLU A 16 -6.46 3.18 8.41
N GLN A 17 -6.66 3.33 7.09
CA GLN A 17 -7.53 4.41 6.56
C GLN A 17 -8.99 4.28 7.01
N GLN A 18 -9.49 3.06 7.19
CA GLN A 18 -10.89 2.81 7.56
C GLN A 18 -11.14 2.91 9.07
N ALA A 19 -10.19 2.48 9.89
CA ALA A 19 -10.38 2.31 11.33
C ALA A 19 -9.40 3.13 12.19
N GLY A 20 -8.42 3.80 11.58
CA GLY A 20 -7.41 4.59 12.27
C GLY A 20 -8.00 5.83 12.94
N HIS A 21 -7.47 6.14 14.12
CA HIS A 21 -7.91 7.29 14.91
C HIS A 21 -6.89 8.44 14.95
N TYR A 22 -5.66 8.18 14.48
CA TYR A 22 -4.60 9.18 14.45
C TYR A 22 -4.49 9.79 13.05
N PRO A 23 -4.84 11.08 12.84
CA PRO A 23 -4.94 11.67 11.51
C PRO A 23 -3.68 11.54 10.66
N ASP A 24 -2.49 11.73 11.25
CA ASP A 24 -1.25 11.61 10.47
C ASP A 24 -0.95 10.16 10.07
N ALA A 25 -1.40 9.18 10.86
CA ALA A 25 -1.25 7.76 10.51
C ALA A 25 -2.21 7.37 9.37
N VAL A 26 -3.45 7.88 9.39
CA VAL A 26 -4.41 7.71 8.30
C VAL A 26 -3.88 8.35 7.01
N ALA A 27 -3.29 9.54 7.10
CA ALA A 27 -2.65 10.20 5.94
C ALA A 27 -1.47 9.37 5.39
N LEU A 28 -0.56 8.93 6.28
CA LEU A 28 0.56 8.06 5.90
C LEU A 28 0.09 6.75 5.26
N ALA A 29 -1.02 6.19 5.72
CA ALA A 29 -1.62 4.99 5.13
C ALA A 29 -2.12 5.25 3.71
N GLY A 30 -2.71 6.42 3.42
CA GLY A 30 -3.07 6.84 2.06
C GLY A 30 -1.86 6.94 1.12
N ASP A 31 -0.78 7.56 1.60
CA ASP A 31 0.47 7.67 0.85
C ASP A 31 1.09 6.28 0.59
N THR A 32 1.05 5.40 1.59
CA THR A 32 1.56 4.03 1.50
C THR A 32 0.78 3.21 0.47
N GLU A 33 -0.56 3.26 0.50
CA GLU A 33 -1.39 2.57 -0.50
C GLU A 33 -1.03 3.02 -1.93
N THR A 34 -0.91 4.33 -2.13
CA THR A 34 -0.60 4.92 -3.44
C THR A 34 0.77 4.49 -3.94
N ALA A 35 1.81 4.60 -3.10
CA ALA A 35 3.17 4.26 -3.46
C ALA A 35 3.31 2.76 -3.77
N GLN A 36 2.80 1.89 -2.89
CA GLN A 36 2.98 0.45 -3.03
C GLN A 36 2.17 -0.13 -4.20
N THR A 37 0.99 0.44 -4.50
CA THR A 37 0.23 0.07 -5.71
C THR A 37 1.00 0.39 -6.99
N LYS A 38 1.69 1.53 -7.04
CA LYS A 38 2.54 1.92 -8.18
C LYS A 38 3.75 1.00 -8.33
N GLU A 39 4.37 0.60 -7.23
CA GLU A 39 5.49 -0.33 -7.24
C GLU A 39 5.06 -1.73 -7.69
N ILE A 40 3.89 -2.21 -7.27
CA ILE A 40 3.30 -3.46 -7.75
C ILE A 40 3.14 -3.42 -9.27
N ALA A 41 2.51 -2.36 -9.81
CA ALA A 41 2.31 -2.22 -11.25
C ALA A 41 3.65 -2.20 -12.01
N THR A 42 4.65 -1.52 -11.46
CA THR A 42 6.00 -1.49 -12.03
C THR A 42 6.63 -2.88 -12.03
N MET A 43 6.56 -3.60 -10.91
CA MET A 43 7.13 -4.95 -10.80
C MET A 43 6.42 -5.96 -11.70
N GLN A 44 5.10 -5.87 -11.84
CA GLN A 44 4.34 -6.72 -12.77
C GLN A 44 4.78 -6.49 -14.21
N GLY A 45 4.95 -5.23 -14.61
CA GLY A 45 5.44 -4.88 -15.95
C GLY A 45 6.89 -5.28 -16.25
N LEU A 46 7.68 -5.71 -15.26
CA LEU A 46 9.02 -6.29 -15.49
C LEU A 46 8.97 -7.76 -15.89
N PHE A 47 7.83 -8.43 -15.71
CA PHE A 47 7.64 -9.84 -16.08
C PHE A 47 6.88 -10.01 -17.40
N ASP A 48 6.45 -8.90 -18.02
CA ASP A 48 5.82 -8.83 -19.34
C ASP A 48 6.86 -8.76 -20.47
#